data_AF-A0A7V3IZC3-F1
#
_entry.id   AF-A0A7V3IZC3-F1
#
_cell.length_a   1.000
_cell.length_b   1.000
_cell.length_c   1.000
_cell.angle_alpha   90.00
_cell.angle_beta   90.00
_cell.angle_gamma   90.00
#
_symmetry.space_group_name_H-M   'P 1'
#
loop_
_entity.id
_entity.type
_entity.pdbx_description
1 polymer ?
#
loop_
_entity_poly.entity_id
_entity_poly.type
_entity_poly.pdbx_seq_one_letter_code
_entity_poly.pdbx_strand_id
1 'polypeptide(L)'
;MTTAGSDFVLNRPGALIAALPAVLGFVPEKSLIVVSIGDGELGAVLRVDLSPELTDRVGQLAEVAAAAHPQAAVAVIVDADGAACPVCDEEYRQLCASLCEELSQRDIALWAAHVVDRVAPGGHWHCVDGCGAAGAVDDPSASPLAMAAVLDGRRLYPRRADLQAVIAVDEGADSTELAAALEHRATAREAAHRADPDGSCRRDVENAMAAAARVADGQPLGNAELAALGCALADLQVRDTLYALAVGENAAEAESLWALLARRLPPPWRVEALVLLAFSAYARG
;
A
#
# COMPACT_ATOMS: atom_id res chain seq x y z
N MET A 1 -15.92 20.06 -6.31
CA MET A 1 -15.52 20.97 -5.22
C MET A 1 -16.34 20.66 -3.99
N THR A 2 -15.81 19.79 -3.14
CA THR A 2 -16.32 19.49 -1.80
C THR A 2 -15.08 19.40 -0.93
N THR A 3 -14.71 20.53 -0.33
CA THR A 3 -13.67 20.64 0.68
C THR A 3 -14.22 20.07 1.98
N ALA A 4 -14.13 18.76 2.15
CA ALA A 4 -14.17 18.15 3.48
C ALA A 4 -12.77 18.30 4.08
N GLY A 5 -12.42 19.53 4.47
CA GLY A 5 -11.25 19.77 5.29
C GLY A 5 -11.49 19.10 6.63
N SER A 6 -10.93 17.91 6.82
CA SER A 6 -10.80 17.34 8.15
C SER A 6 -9.83 18.25 8.90
N ASP A 7 -10.33 19.00 9.88
CA ASP A 7 -9.53 19.72 10.87
C ASP A 7 -8.68 18.71 11.64
N PHE A 8 -7.59 18.26 11.03
CA PHE A 8 -6.58 17.43 11.65
C PHE A 8 -5.75 18.37 12.51
N VAL A 9 -6.23 18.65 13.71
CA VAL A 9 -5.51 19.51 14.65
C VAL A 9 -4.26 18.76 15.10
N LEU A 10 -3.12 19.16 14.52
CA LEU A 10 -1.75 18.70 14.80
C LEU A 10 -1.36 18.67 16.29
N ASN A 11 -2.16 19.27 17.17
CA ASN A 11 -2.00 19.24 18.62
C ASN A 11 -2.63 18.01 19.30
N ARG A 12 -3.02 16.97 18.55
CA ARG A 12 -3.56 15.71 19.09
C ARG A 12 -2.79 14.48 18.59
N PRO A 13 -1.64 14.16 19.19
CA PRO A 13 -0.83 13.00 18.78
C PRO A 13 -1.62 11.68 18.80
N GLY A 14 -2.46 11.46 19.81
CA GLY A 14 -3.30 10.25 19.91
C GLY A 14 -4.24 10.07 18.70
N ALA A 15 -4.80 11.16 18.18
CA ALA A 15 -5.65 11.14 16.99
C ALA A 15 -4.83 10.92 15.71
N LEU A 16 -3.64 11.55 15.59
CA LEU A 16 -2.69 11.30 14.50
C LEU A 16 -2.34 9.83 14.38
N ILE A 17 -1.91 9.24 15.49
CA ILE A 17 -1.48 7.85 15.57
C ILE A 17 -2.65 6.92 15.22
N ALA A 18 -3.84 7.20 15.74
CA ALA A 18 -5.05 6.41 15.47
C ALA A 18 -5.51 6.46 14.00
N ALA A 19 -5.16 7.52 13.26
CA ALA A 19 -5.50 7.65 11.85
C ALA A 19 -4.56 6.86 10.90
N LEU A 20 -3.35 6.50 11.36
CA LEU A 20 -2.33 5.85 10.53
C LEU A 20 -2.80 4.54 9.88
N PRO A 21 -3.55 3.64 10.55
CA PRO A 21 -4.01 2.41 9.92
C PRO A 21 -4.93 2.66 8.72
N ALA A 22 -5.73 3.72 8.76
CA ALA A 22 -6.60 4.08 7.66
C ALA A 22 -5.84 4.57 6.44
N VAL A 23 -4.69 5.24 6.65
CA VAL A 23 -3.83 5.68 5.54
C VAL A 23 -3.05 4.50 4.98
N LEU A 24 -2.42 3.71 5.85
CA LEU A 24 -1.56 2.57 5.47
C LEU A 24 -2.34 1.35 4.95
N GLY A 25 -3.64 1.26 5.24
CA GLY A 25 -4.47 0.10 4.96
C GLY A 25 -4.26 -1.07 5.92
N PHE A 26 -3.39 -0.94 6.92
CA PHE A 26 -3.15 -1.96 7.95
C PHE A 26 -2.66 -1.32 9.26
N VAL A 27 -2.81 -2.03 10.39
CA VAL A 27 -2.24 -1.57 11.66
C VAL A 27 -0.72 -1.77 11.65
N PRO A 28 0.09 -0.70 11.75
CA PRO A 28 1.54 -0.82 11.69
C PRO A 28 2.11 -1.45 12.97
N GLU A 29 3.16 -2.25 12.80
CA GLU A 29 3.95 -2.86 13.87
C GLU A 29 5.44 -2.74 13.49
N LYS A 30 6.34 -2.59 14.47
CA LYS A 30 7.79 -2.46 14.27
C LYS A 30 8.14 -1.53 13.11
N SER A 31 7.64 -0.30 13.17
CA SER A 31 7.67 0.65 12.04
C SER A 31 8.14 2.04 12.46
N LEU A 32 8.91 2.71 11.59
CA LEU A 32 9.02 4.17 11.58
C LEU A 32 8.06 4.71 10.52
N ILE A 33 7.23 5.67 10.92
CA ILE A 33 6.26 6.33 10.06
C ILE A 33 6.58 7.82 10.05
N VAL A 34 6.71 8.42 8.87
CA VAL A 34 6.94 9.85 8.69
C VAL A 34 5.72 10.43 7.98
N VAL A 35 5.03 11.31 8.68
CA VAL A 35 3.84 12.00 8.18
C VAL A 35 4.26 13.41 7.80
N SER A 36 4.28 13.71 6.51
CA SER A 36 4.58 15.06 6.02
C SER A 36 3.38 15.99 6.19
N ILE A 37 3.66 17.29 6.31
CA ILE A 37 2.66 18.33 6.56
C ILE A 37 2.97 19.51 5.64
N GLY A 38 1.96 19.96 4.90
CA GLY A 38 2.04 21.10 3.99
C GLY A 38 0.74 21.88 4.02
N ASP A 39 0.82 23.21 4.00
CA ASP A 39 -0.34 24.11 3.99
C ASP A 39 -1.39 23.84 5.10
N GLY A 40 -0.93 23.31 6.24
CA GLY A 40 -1.79 22.98 7.38
C GLY A 40 -2.50 21.62 7.28
N GLU A 41 -2.25 20.84 6.22
CA GLU A 41 -2.85 19.53 5.98
C GLU A 41 -1.82 18.40 6.01
N LEU A 42 -2.30 17.18 6.24
CA LEU A 42 -1.47 15.98 6.13
C LEU A 42 -1.12 15.72 4.66
N GLY A 43 0.18 15.57 4.39
CA GLY A 43 0.70 15.18 3.08
C GLY A 43 0.92 13.68 2.98
N ALA A 44 2.00 13.30 2.30
CA ALA A 44 2.44 11.91 2.19
C ALA A 44 2.74 11.28 3.57
N VAL A 45 2.33 10.01 3.72
CA VAL A 45 2.68 9.16 4.85
C VAL A 45 3.63 8.07 4.36
N LEU A 46 4.87 8.11 4.86
CA LEU A 46 5.91 7.14 4.55
C LEU A 46 6.02 6.17 5.70
N ARG A 47 6.21 4.89 5.39
CA ARG A 47 6.40 3.85 6.41
C ARG A 47 7.53 2.93 6.01
N VAL A 48 8.42 2.67 6.96
CA VAL A 48 9.53 1.73 6.83
C VAL A 48 9.56 0.80 8.04
N ASP A 49 10.02 -0.43 7.84
CA ASP A 49 10.24 -1.38 8.94
C ASP A 49 11.38 -0.85 9.84
N LEU A 50 11.24 -0.98 11.16
CA LEU A 50 12.36 -0.76 12.08
C LEU A 50 13.39 -1.86 11.91
N SER A 51 14.64 -1.48 11.72
CA SER A 51 15.78 -2.39 11.71
C SER A 51 17.03 -1.67 12.24
N PRO A 52 18.06 -2.41 12.68
CA PRO A 52 19.31 -1.81 13.15
C PRO A 52 19.98 -0.89 12.12
N GLU A 53 19.78 -1.16 10.83
CA GLU A 53 20.35 -0.40 9.71
C GLU A 53 19.50 0.80 9.29
N LEU A 54 18.35 1.05 9.94
CA LEU A 54 17.42 2.10 9.53
C LEU A 54 18.05 3.49 9.66
N THR A 55 18.87 3.72 10.68
CA THR A 55 19.57 5.00 10.89
C THR A 55 20.44 5.36 9.68
N ASP A 56 21.08 4.38 9.03
CA ASP A 56 21.91 4.61 7.84
C ASP A 56 21.07 4.96 6.59
N ARG A 57 19.75 4.73 6.63
CA ARG A 57 18.82 4.95 5.51
C ARG A 57 17.92 6.17 5.67
N VAL A 58 18.02 6.91 6.78
CA VAL A 58 17.19 8.10 7.03
C VAL A 58 17.35 9.18 5.96
N GLY A 59 18.52 9.33 5.37
CA GLY A 59 18.73 10.28 4.26
C GLY A 59 17.90 9.98 3.02
N GLN A 60 17.73 8.68 2.68
CA GLN A 60 16.84 8.26 1.59
C GLN A 60 15.37 8.52 1.94
N LEU A 61 14.99 8.26 3.20
CA LEU A 61 13.63 8.55 3.66
C LEU A 61 13.31 10.04 3.61
N ALA A 62 14.26 10.89 4.01
CA ALA A 62 14.13 12.35 3.94
C ALA A 62 14.07 12.86 2.50
N GLU A 63 14.82 12.26 1.58
CA GLU A 63 14.74 12.57 0.15
C GLU A 63 13.34 12.27 -0.42
N VAL A 64 12.77 11.11 -0.09
CA VAL A 64 11.40 10.76 -0.52
C VAL A 64 10.37 11.69 0.13
N ALA A 65 10.54 12.02 1.43
CA ALA A 65 9.65 12.96 2.12
C ALA A 65 9.67 14.36 1.49
N ALA A 66 10.82 14.78 0.94
CA ALA A 66 10.98 16.08 0.31
C ALA A 66 10.35 16.19 -1.08
N ALA A 67 9.91 15.09 -1.71
CA ALA A 67 9.37 15.12 -3.07
C ALA A 67 8.20 16.11 -3.26
N ALA A 68 7.37 16.27 -2.22
CA ALA A 68 6.23 17.20 -2.22
C ALA A 68 6.55 18.56 -1.59
N HIS A 69 7.81 18.83 -1.23
CA HIS A 69 8.26 20.06 -0.54
C HIS A 69 7.40 20.42 0.69
N PRO A 70 7.15 19.48 1.62
CA PRO A 70 6.36 19.77 2.81
C PRO A 70 7.09 20.77 3.70
N GLN A 71 6.34 21.52 4.49
CA GLN A 71 6.91 22.48 5.45
C GLN A 71 7.43 21.76 6.70
N ALA A 72 6.82 20.63 7.05
CA ALA A 72 7.14 19.90 8.25
C ALA A 72 6.84 18.40 8.14
N ALA A 73 7.27 17.65 9.16
CA ALA A 73 6.93 16.25 9.34
C ALA A 73 6.72 15.91 10.83
N VAL A 74 5.98 14.83 11.07
CA VAL A 74 5.88 14.16 12.37
C VAL A 74 6.35 12.71 12.21
N ALA A 75 7.22 12.27 13.11
CA ALA A 75 7.68 10.89 13.16
C ALA A 75 6.89 10.09 14.21
N VAL A 76 6.48 8.87 13.86
CA VAL A 76 5.81 7.91 14.74
C VAL A 76 6.55 6.58 14.66
N ILE A 77 7.15 6.18 15.77
CA ILE A 77 7.82 4.89 15.96
C ILE A 77 6.83 3.97 16.64
N VAL A 78 6.49 2.85 16.01
CA VAL A 78 5.59 1.84 16.57
C VAL A 78 6.41 0.60 16.94
N ASP A 79 6.56 0.36 18.24
CA ASP A 79 7.32 -0.78 18.77
C ASP A 79 6.78 -1.20 20.14
N ALA A 80 6.02 -2.31 20.16
CA ALA A 80 5.44 -2.84 21.39
C ALA A 80 6.47 -3.30 22.43
N ASP A 81 7.62 -3.80 21.99
CA ASP A 81 8.66 -4.33 22.89
C ASP A 81 9.60 -3.21 23.37
N GLY A 82 9.83 -2.22 22.51
CA GLY A 82 10.78 -1.15 22.75
C GLY A 82 10.18 0.08 23.43
N ALA A 83 8.86 0.32 23.33
CA ALA A 83 8.22 1.52 23.88
C ALA A 83 8.31 1.67 25.41
N ALA A 84 8.64 0.59 26.14
CA ALA A 84 8.90 0.63 27.58
C ALA A 84 10.36 0.32 27.94
N CYS A 85 11.26 0.27 26.96
CA CYS A 85 12.65 -0.11 27.13
C CYS A 85 13.56 1.13 27.09
N PRO A 86 14.22 1.50 28.20
CA PRO A 86 15.08 2.69 28.24
C PRO A 86 16.27 2.66 27.28
N VAL A 87 16.74 1.45 26.91
CA VAL A 87 17.82 1.28 25.93
C VAL A 87 17.28 1.59 24.52
N CYS A 88 16.10 1.09 24.18
CA CYS A 88 15.45 1.36 22.91
C CYS A 88 15.08 2.84 22.76
N ASP A 89 14.66 3.51 23.84
CA ASP A 89 14.38 4.96 23.84
C ASP A 89 15.60 5.79 23.39
N GLU A 90 16.81 5.40 23.81
CA GLU A 90 18.03 6.07 23.38
C GLU A 90 18.31 5.80 21.90
N GLU A 91 18.07 4.60 21.40
CA GLU A 91 18.17 4.26 19.98
C GLU A 91 17.17 5.06 19.13
N TYR A 92 15.92 5.19 19.61
CA TYR A 92 14.89 6.01 18.96
C TYR A 92 15.26 7.49 18.94
N ARG A 93 15.86 8.00 20.02
CA ARG A 93 16.37 9.37 20.06
C ARG A 93 17.46 9.61 19.03
N GLN A 94 18.40 8.68 18.87
CA GLN A 94 19.46 8.76 17.85
C GLN A 94 18.88 8.69 16.43
N LEU A 95 17.91 7.79 16.21
CA LEU A 95 17.20 7.69 14.93
C LEU A 95 16.47 9.00 14.59
N CYS A 96 15.71 9.56 15.54
CA CYS A 96 14.98 10.81 15.35
C CYS A 96 15.90 12.03 15.19
N ALA A 97 17.05 12.06 15.89
CA ALA A 97 18.06 13.11 15.70
C ALA A 97 18.63 13.08 14.28
N SER A 98 19.00 11.89 13.80
CA SER A 98 19.50 11.69 12.43
C SER A 98 18.45 12.07 11.38
N LEU A 99 17.19 11.66 11.59
CA LEU A 99 16.08 12.04 10.74
C LEU A 99 15.84 13.55 10.74
N CYS A 100 15.91 14.21 11.90
CA CYS A 100 15.75 15.66 12.03
C CYS A 100 16.84 16.40 11.24
N GLU A 101 18.09 15.97 11.34
CA GLU A 101 19.20 16.54 10.58
C GLU A 101 18.96 16.43 9.07
N GLU A 102 18.66 15.23 8.57
CA GLU A 102 18.39 14.99 7.15
C GLU A 102 17.18 15.76 6.60
N LEU A 103 16.10 15.87 7.38
CA LEU A 103 14.93 16.66 7.02
C LEU A 103 15.26 18.16 7.00
N SER A 104 16.04 18.65 7.97
CA SER A 104 16.42 20.06 8.06
C SER A 104 17.30 20.53 6.89
N GLN A 105 18.17 19.65 6.37
CA GLN A 105 18.96 19.91 5.16
C GLN A 105 18.08 20.11 3.90
N ARG A 106 16.79 19.75 3.99
CA ARG A 106 15.80 19.84 2.91
C ARG A 106 14.69 20.85 3.24
N ASP A 107 14.93 21.74 4.22
CA ASP A 107 13.99 22.76 4.70
C ASP A 107 12.68 22.19 5.29
N ILE A 108 12.70 20.96 5.80
CA ILE A 108 11.55 20.31 6.45
C ILE A 108 11.77 20.28 7.96
N ALA A 109 10.88 20.89 8.73
CA ALA A 109 10.95 20.85 10.18
C ALA A 109 10.35 19.54 10.74
N LEU A 110 11.11 18.81 11.55
CA LEU A 110 10.54 17.72 12.35
C LEU A 110 9.84 18.31 13.58
N TRP A 111 8.51 18.42 13.54
CA TRP A 111 7.72 19.07 14.61
C TRP A 111 7.55 18.21 15.84
N ALA A 112 7.43 16.90 15.66
CA ALA A 112 7.28 15.97 16.77
C ALA A 112 7.79 14.58 16.39
N ALA A 113 8.20 13.83 17.40
CA ALA A 113 8.55 12.43 17.29
C ALA A 113 7.92 11.67 18.46
N HIS A 114 7.15 10.63 18.16
CA HIS A 114 6.41 9.84 19.15
C HIS A 114 6.79 8.38 19.08
N VAL A 115 6.97 7.73 20.23
CA VAL A 115 7.02 6.28 20.35
C VAL A 115 5.65 5.78 20.80
N VAL A 116 5.18 4.68 20.22
CA VAL A 116 3.87 4.09 20.46
C VAL A 116 4.05 2.60 20.69
N ASP A 117 3.44 2.07 21.75
CA ASP A 117 3.46 0.63 22.03
C ASP A 117 2.55 -0.14 21.05
N ARG A 118 1.34 0.35 20.82
CA ARG A 118 0.33 -0.26 19.94
C ARG A 118 -0.64 0.79 19.41
N VAL A 119 -1.00 0.65 18.14
CA VAL A 119 -2.04 1.49 17.50
C VAL A 119 -3.39 0.81 17.65
N ALA A 120 -3.97 0.88 18.85
CA ALA A 120 -5.24 0.26 19.22
C ALA A 120 -5.82 0.91 20.48
N PRO A 121 -7.11 0.70 20.81
CA PRO A 121 -7.65 1.09 22.11
C PRO A 121 -6.79 0.55 23.26
N GLY A 122 -6.47 1.44 24.21
CA GLY A 122 -5.58 1.16 25.34
C GLY A 122 -4.08 1.24 25.03
N GLY A 123 -3.69 1.58 23.80
CA GLY A 123 -2.31 1.93 23.47
C GLY A 123 -1.90 3.29 24.04
N HIS A 124 -0.61 3.48 24.20
CA HIS A 124 0.02 4.64 24.78
C HIS A 124 1.15 5.15 23.88
N TRP A 125 1.27 6.47 23.83
CA TRP A 125 2.35 7.16 23.14
C TRP A 125 3.10 8.08 24.10
N HIS A 126 4.36 8.35 23.80
CA HIS A 126 5.17 9.36 24.48
C HIS A 126 6.12 10.04 23.51
N CYS A 127 6.57 11.26 23.83
CA CYS A 127 7.54 11.97 23.00
C CYS A 127 8.97 11.40 23.16
N VAL A 128 9.65 11.21 22.04
CA VAL A 128 11.04 10.71 21.97
C VAL A 128 12.03 11.68 22.63
N ASP A 129 11.76 12.99 22.55
CA ASP A 129 12.62 14.06 23.04
C ASP A 129 12.67 14.15 24.58
N GLY A 130 11.88 13.35 25.30
CA GLY A 130 11.84 13.34 26.74
C GLY A 130 11.19 14.58 27.37
N CYS A 131 10.41 15.37 26.61
CA CYS A 131 9.70 16.53 27.15
C CYS A 131 8.62 16.18 28.20
N GLY A 132 8.33 14.89 28.38
CA GLY A 132 7.37 14.36 29.35
C GLY A 132 5.92 14.31 28.83
N ALA A 133 5.66 14.77 27.61
CA ALA A 133 4.36 14.60 26.98
C ALA A 133 4.12 13.13 26.59
N ALA A 134 2.96 12.62 26.97
CA ALA A 134 2.50 11.27 26.72
C ALA A 134 0.97 11.23 26.79
N GLY A 135 0.37 10.16 26.26
CA GLY A 135 -1.08 10.00 26.31
C GLY A 135 -1.55 8.66 25.74
N ALA A 136 -2.87 8.47 25.76
CA ALA A 136 -3.49 7.33 25.11
C ALA A 136 -3.58 7.55 23.59
N VAL A 137 -3.57 6.45 22.84
CA VAL A 137 -3.95 6.41 21.44
C VAL A 137 -5.47 6.36 21.34
N ASP A 138 -6.05 7.20 20.47
CA ASP A 138 -7.49 7.19 20.22
C ASP A 138 -7.90 5.88 19.51
N ASP A 139 -9.19 5.54 19.50
CA ASP A 139 -9.66 4.33 18.81
C ASP A 139 -9.47 4.48 17.29
N PRO A 140 -8.60 3.66 16.65
CA PRO A 140 -8.35 3.76 15.21
C PRO A 140 -9.60 3.51 14.37
N SER A 141 -10.51 2.64 14.85
CA SER A 141 -11.75 2.30 14.16
C SER A 141 -12.79 3.43 14.18
N ALA A 142 -12.68 4.33 15.15
CA ALA A 142 -13.51 5.52 15.27
C ALA A 142 -12.91 6.76 14.59
N SER A 143 -11.72 6.64 13.97
CA SER A 143 -11.07 7.77 13.31
C SER A 143 -11.87 8.21 12.06
N PRO A 144 -11.95 9.53 11.77
CA PRO A 144 -12.61 10.02 10.56
C PRO A 144 -12.02 9.41 9.27
N LEU A 145 -10.70 9.18 9.24
CA LEU A 145 -10.04 8.55 8.10
C LEU A 145 -10.43 7.07 7.95
N ALA A 146 -10.65 6.33 9.04
CA ALA A 146 -11.14 4.96 8.95
C ALA A 146 -12.55 4.92 8.36
N MET A 147 -13.42 5.86 8.74
CA MET A 147 -14.76 5.99 8.15
C MET A 147 -14.69 6.33 6.65
N ALA A 148 -13.85 7.29 6.25
CA ALA A 148 -13.63 7.62 4.85
C ALA A 148 -13.13 6.41 4.05
N ALA A 149 -12.12 5.71 4.58
CA ALA A 149 -11.57 4.51 3.94
C ALA A 149 -12.63 3.42 3.70
N VAL A 150 -13.53 3.20 4.66
CA VAL A 150 -14.63 2.24 4.50
C VAL A 150 -15.64 2.69 3.44
N LEU A 151 -15.98 3.98 3.41
CA LEU A 151 -16.88 4.54 2.39
C LEU A 151 -16.29 4.42 0.98
N ASP A 152 -14.97 4.56 0.86
CA ASP A 152 -14.22 4.35 -0.38
C ASP A 152 -13.99 2.86 -0.72
N GLY A 153 -14.57 1.94 0.06
CA GLY A 153 -14.45 0.49 -0.15
C GLY A 153 -13.07 -0.09 0.19
N ARG A 154 -12.19 0.69 0.82
CA ARG A 154 -10.85 0.26 1.21
C ARG A 154 -10.94 -0.73 2.38
N ARG A 155 -10.17 -1.81 2.29
CA ARG A 155 -10.05 -2.79 3.38
C ARG A 155 -8.95 -2.37 4.34
N LEU A 156 -9.26 -2.39 5.63
CA LEU A 156 -8.28 -2.21 6.71
C LEU A 156 -7.89 -3.58 7.27
N TYR A 157 -6.61 -3.92 7.11
CA TYR A 157 -6.08 -5.21 7.53
C TYR A 157 -5.58 -5.15 8.99
N PRO A 158 -5.77 -6.22 9.78
CA PRO A 158 -5.25 -6.25 11.14
C PRO A 158 -3.73 -6.12 11.20
N ARG A 159 -3.02 -6.76 10.26
CA ARG A 159 -1.56 -6.68 10.15
C ARG A 159 -1.12 -6.57 8.70
N ARG A 160 0.10 -6.06 8.51
CA ARG A 160 0.75 -6.02 7.18
C ARG A 160 0.83 -7.40 6.52
N ALA A 161 1.06 -8.47 7.31
CA ALA A 161 1.11 -9.83 6.79
C ALA A 161 -0.22 -10.26 6.16
N ASP A 162 -1.35 -9.78 6.68
CA ASP A 162 -2.67 -10.08 6.13
C ASP A 162 -2.89 -9.38 4.78
N LEU A 163 -2.33 -8.17 4.60
CA LEU A 163 -2.29 -7.49 3.29
C LEU A 163 -1.39 -8.24 2.31
N GLN A 164 -0.22 -8.72 2.75
CA GLN A 164 0.68 -9.52 1.90
C GLN A 164 0.04 -10.83 1.45
N ALA A 165 -0.80 -11.44 2.29
CA ALA A 165 -1.52 -12.67 1.96
C ALA A 165 -2.49 -12.50 0.78
N VAL A 166 -2.93 -11.27 0.46
CA VAL A 166 -3.79 -10.97 -0.71
C VAL A 166 -3.09 -11.33 -2.02
N ILE A 167 -1.77 -11.26 -2.07
CA ILE A 167 -0.97 -11.55 -3.27
C ILE A 167 -0.07 -12.78 -3.12
N ALA A 168 -0.12 -13.46 -1.98
CA ALA A 168 0.66 -14.67 -1.74
C ALA A 168 0.25 -15.77 -2.73
N VAL A 169 1.26 -16.44 -3.31
CA VAL A 169 1.03 -17.51 -4.28
C VAL A 169 0.19 -18.59 -3.64
N ASP A 170 -0.79 -19.09 -4.39
CA ASP A 170 -1.60 -20.22 -3.97
C ASP A 170 -0.81 -21.54 -4.12
N GLU A 171 -0.10 -21.94 -3.06
CA GLU A 171 0.74 -23.15 -3.05
C GLU A 171 -0.05 -24.45 -3.26
N GLY A 172 -1.37 -24.43 -3.05
CA GLY A 172 -2.26 -25.57 -3.27
C GLY A 172 -2.81 -25.68 -4.70
N ALA A 173 -2.55 -24.71 -5.57
CA ALA A 173 -2.95 -24.74 -6.96
C ALA A 173 -2.04 -25.67 -7.77
N ASP A 174 -2.62 -26.53 -8.62
CA ASP A 174 -1.81 -27.31 -9.57
C ASP A 174 -1.16 -26.38 -10.62
N SER A 175 0.08 -25.98 -10.32
CA SER A 175 0.86 -25.07 -11.15
C SER A 175 1.30 -25.71 -12.47
N THR A 176 1.29 -27.05 -12.59
CA THR A 176 1.86 -27.74 -13.75
C THR A 176 0.92 -27.64 -14.95
N GLU A 177 -0.37 -27.91 -14.74
CA GLU A 177 -1.38 -27.80 -15.79
C GLU A 177 -1.52 -26.36 -16.30
N LEU A 178 -1.47 -25.39 -15.38
CA LEU A 178 -1.54 -23.98 -15.75
C LEU A 178 -0.30 -23.53 -16.54
N ALA A 179 0.90 -23.97 -16.15
CA ALA A 179 2.14 -23.67 -16.89
C ALA A 179 2.08 -24.21 -18.33
N ALA A 180 1.65 -25.47 -18.51
CA ALA A 180 1.49 -26.04 -19.85
C ALA A 180 0.43 -25.28 -20.69
N ALA A 181 -0.68 -24.89 -20.06
CA ALA A 181 -1.71 -24.08 -20.73
C ALA A 181 -1.17 -22.70 -21.16
N LEU A 182 -0.35 -22.05 -20.34
CA LEU A 182 0.31 -20.78 -20.64
C LEU A 182 1.24 -20.88 -21.86
N GLU A 183 2.09 -21.89 -21.91
CA GLU A 183 3.02 -22.09 -23.04
C GLU A 183 2.27 -22.33 -24.38
N HIS A 184 1.26 -23.20 -24.34
CA HIS A 184 0.40 -23.44 -25.51
C HIS A 184 -0.34 -22.18 -25.95
N ARG A 185 -0.87 -21.42 -24.98
CA ARG A 185 -1.64 -20.20 -25.26
C ARG A 185 -0.75 -19.08 -25.79
N ALA A 186 0.47 -18.93 -25.29
CA ALA A 186 1.45 -17.95 -25.78
C ALA A 186 1.74 -18.17 -27.27
N THR A 187 2.05 -19.43 -27.64
CA THR A 187 2.31 -19.81 -29.05
C THR A 187 1.11 -19.52 -29.95
N ALA A 188 -0.09 -19.90 -29.52
CA ALA A 188 -1.32 -19.63 -30.28
C ALA A 188 -1.61 -18.12 -30.40
N ARG A 189 -1.35 -17.36 -29.34
CA ARG A 189 -1.54 -15.90 -29.33
C ARG A 189 -0.60 -15.21 -30.31
N GLU A 190 0.67 -15.57 -30.35
CA GLU A 190 1.64 -14.97 -31.27
C GLU A 190 1.23 -15.13 -32.74
N ALA A 191 0.64 -16.27 -33.10
CA ALA A 191 0.11 -16.49 -34.44
C ALA A 191 -1.12 -15.60 -34.72
N ALA A 192 -2.07 -15.52 -33.78
CA ALA A 192 -3.27 -14.69 -33.92
C ALA A 192 -2.95 -13.18 -33.96
N HIS A 193 -2.03 -12.73 -33.11
CA HIS A 193 -1.61 -11.33 -33.03
C HIS A 193 -0.88 -10.89 -34.30
N ARG A 194 -0.04 -11.75 -34.91
CA ARG A 194 0.58 -11.44 -36.22
C ARG A 194 -0.43 -11.30 -37.35
N ALA A 195 -1.56 -12.00 -37.27
CA ALA A 195 -2.61 -11.93 -38.28
C ALA A 195 -3.51 -10.70 -38.12
N ASP A 196 -3.82 -10.30 -36.89
CA ASP A 196 -4.72 -9.21 -36.54
C ASP A 196 -4.33 -8.59 -35.18
N PRO A 197 -3.34 -7.66 -35.15
CA PRO A 197 -2.84 -7.08 -33.91
C PRO A 197 -3.93 -6.34 -33.13
N ASP A 198 -4.63 -5.42 -33.81
CA ASP A 198 -5.63 -4.54 -33.20
C ASP A 198 -6.85 -5.32 -32.69
N GLY A 199 -7.35 -6.26 -33.48
CA GLY A 199 -8.46 -7.10 -33.05
C GLY A 199 -8.04 -8.07 -31.95
N SER A 200 -6.79 -8.54 -31.92
CA SER A 200 -6.28 -9.35 -30.81
C SER A 200 -6.24 -8.54 -29.51
N CYS A 201 -5.71 -7.32 -29.55
CA CYS A 201 -5.67 -6.44 -28.38
C CYS A 201 -7.08 -6.14 -27.86
N ARG A 202 -8.02 -5.81 -28.76
CA ARG A 202 -9.41 -5.53 -28.38
C ARG A 202 -10.07 -6.72 -27.69
N ARG A 203 -9.97 -7.92 -28.28
CA ARG A 203 -10.54 -9.15 -27.71
C ARG A 203 -9.94 -9.45 -26.34
N ASP A 204 -8.65 -9.24 -26.17
CA ASP A 204 -7.98 -9.49 -24.89
C ASP A 204 -8.47 -8.53 -23.78
N VAL A 205 -8.64 -7.25 -24.10
CA VAL A 205 -9.21 -6.26 -23.16
C VAL A 205 -10.66 -6.60 -22.82
N GLU A 206 -11.50 -6.91 -23.82
CA GLU A 206 -12.90 -7.31 -23.61
C GLU A 206 -13.00 -8.57 -22.74
N ASN A 207 -12.13 -9.57 -22.98
CA ASN A 207 -12.06 -10.78 -22.18
C ASN A 207 -11.64 -10.51 -20.73
N ALA A 208 -10.68 -9.59 -20.50
CA ALA A 208 -10.28 -9.19 -19.17
C ALA A 208 -11.42 -8.50 -18.40
N MET A 209 -12.15 -7.60 -19.05
CA MET A 209 -13.32 -6.94 -18.46
C MET A 209 -14.43 -7.95 -18.11
N ALA A 210 -14.72 -8.89 -19.01
CA ALA A 210 -15.70 -9.94 -18.77
C ALA A 210 -15.27 -10.90 -17.64
N ALA A 211 -13.98 -11.24 -17.57
CA ALA A 211 -13.42 -12.04 -16.49
C ALA A 211 -13.49 -11.32 -15.14
N ALA A 212 -13.24 -10.01 -15.11
CA ALA A 212 -13.35 -9.19 -13.89
C ALA A 212 -14.76 -9.22 -13.31
N ALA A 213 -15.78 -8.99 -14.14
CA ALA A 213 -17.18 -9.08 -13.72
C ALA A 213 -17.53 -10.47 -13.14
N ARG A 214 -17.10 -11.54 -13.82
CA ARG A 214 -17.34 -12.93 -13.37
C ARG A 214 -16.65 -13.24 -12.04
N VAL A 215 -15.42 -12.80 -11.87
CA VAL A 215 -14.66 -12.98 -10.62
C VAL A 215 -15.33 -12.22 -9.47
N ALA A 216 -15.82 -11.00 -9.72
CA ALA A 216 -16.56 -10.23 -8.74
C ALA A 216 -17.88 -10.92 -8.32
N ASP A 217 -18.55 -11.60 -9.26
CA ASP A 217 -19.72 -12.45 -9.00
C ASP A 217 -19.37 -13.79 -8.32
N GLY A 218 -18.10 -14.02 -7.98
CA GLY A 218 -17.64 -15.24 -7.30
C GLY A 218 -17.51 -16.46 -8.22
N GLN A 219 -17.52 -16.26 -9.55
CA GLN A 219 -17.34 -17.35 -10.50
C GLN A 219 -15.85 -17.67 -10.66
N PRO A 220 -15.46 -18.96 -10.57
CA PRO A 220 -14.07 -19.35 -10.76
C PRO A 220 -13.65 -19.24 -12.24
N LEU A 221 -12.35 -19.01 -12.45
CA LEU A 221 -11.72 -19.08 -13.76
C LEU A 221 -10.93 -20.40 -13.90
N GLY A 222 -11.09 -21.08 -15.03
CA GLY A 222 -10.33 -22.30 -15.34
C GLY A 222 -8.91 -22.00 -15.83
N ASN A 223 -8.06 -23.03 -15.87
CA ASN A 223 -6.65 -22.90 -16.31
C ASN A 223 -6.50 -22.29 -17.71
N ALA A 224 -7.41 -22.61 -18.66
CA ALA A 224 -7.38 -22.04 -20.00
C ALA A 224 -7.66 -20.54 -20.02
N GLU A 225 -8.56 -20.06 -19.15
CA GLU A 225 -8.91 -18.65 -19.02
C GLU A 225 -7.78 -17.87 -18.32
N LEU A 226 -7.24 -18.43 -17.24
CA LEU A 226 -6.06 -17.90 -16.55
C LEU A 226 -4.87 -17.78 -17.52
N ALA A 227 -4.63 -18.80 -18.34
CA ALA A 227 -3.59 -18.78 -19.35
C ALA A 227 -3.83 -17.70 -20.42
N ALA A 228 -5.07 -17.56 -20.91
CA ALA A 228 -5.43 -16.53 -21.88
C ALA A 228 -5.18 -15.12 -21.32
N LEU A 229 -5.60 -14.86 -20.09
CA LEU A 229 -5.39 -13.57 -19.42
C LEU A 229 -3.90 -13.33 -19.14
N GLY A 230 -3.18 -14.31 -18.60
CA GLY A 230 -1.75 -14.18 -18.32
C GLY A 230 -0.93 -13.87 -19.57
N CYS A 231 -1.21 -14.52 -20.70
CA CYS A 231 -0.55 -14.21 -21.97
C CYS A 231 -0.96 -12.84 -22.54
N ALA A 232 -2.22 -12.42 -22.34
CA ALA A 232 -2.70 -11.12 -22.79
C ALA A 232 -2.03 -9.96 -22.06
N LEU A 233 -1.81 -10.09 -20.74
CA LEU A 233 -1.18 -9.03 -19.93
C LEU A 233 0.30 -8.78 -20.28
N ALA A 234 0.96 -9.73 -20.93
CA ALA A 234 2.34 -9.55 -21.43
C ALA A 234 2.42 -8.61 -22.65
N ASP A 235 1.28 -8.30 -23.29
CA ASP A 235 1.18 -7.31 -24.35
C ASP A 235 1.02 -5.91 -23.76
N LEU A 236 2.01 -5.04 -24.00
CA LEU A 236 2.04 -3.69 -23.44
C LEU A 236 0.80 -2.87 -23.81
N GLN A 237 0.26 -3.03 -25.03
CA GLN A 237 -0.91 -2.27 -25.46
C GLN A 237 -2.17 -2.72 -24.70
N VAL A 238 -2.32 -4.02 -24.46
CA VAL A 238 -3.40 -4.57 -23.63
C VAL A 238 -3.25 -4.06 -22.20
N ARG A 239 -2.08 -4.23 -21.59
CA ARG A 239 -1.81 -3.81 -20.22
C ARG A 239 -2.06 -2.32 -20.01
N ASP A 240 -1.53 -1.49 -20.89
CA ASP A 240 -1.64 -0.04 -20.75
C ASP A 240 -3.10 0.43 -20.93
N THR A 241 -3.89 -0.26 -21.77
CA THR A 241 -5.34 -0.03 -21.87
C THR A 241 -6.05 -0.39 -20.55
N LEU A 242 -5.64 -1.49 -19.92
CA LEU A 242 -6.25 -1.98 -18.67
C LEU A 242 -5.98 -1.09 -17.46
N TYR A 243 -4.97 -0.20 -17.49
CA TYR A 243 -4.81 0.83 -16.45
C TYR A 243 -6.02 1.76 -16.36
N ALA A 244 -6.76 1.96 -17.44
CA ALA A 244 -7.98 2.76 -17.41
C ALA A 244 -9.07 2.17 -16.49
N LEU A 245 -8.99 0.87 -16.17
CA LEU A 245 -9.91 0.20 -15.25
C LEU A 245 -9.60 0.48 -13.77
N ALA A 246 -8.47 1.12 -13.44
CA ALA A 246 -8.13 1.44 -12.06
C ALA A 246 -9.01 2.53 -11.44
N VAL A 247 -9.84 3.21 -12.25
CA VAL A 247 -10.72 4.30 -11.83
C VAL A 247 -12.12 4.07 -12.41
N GLY A 248 -13.15 4.37 -11.63
CA GLY A 248 -14.55 4.28 -12.04
C GLY A 248 -15.32 3.20 -11.27
N GLU A 249 -16.59 3.01 -11.66
CA GLU A 249 -17.52 2.11 -10.97
C GLU A 249 -17.01 0.66 -10.90
N ASN A 250 -16.25 0.24 -11.91
CA ASN A 250 -15.80 -1.14 -12.06
C ASN A 250 -14.37 -1.41 -11.53
N ALA A 251 -13.77 -0.44 -10.84
CA ALA A 251 -12.38 -0.55 -10.39
C ALA A 251 -12.17 -1.72 -9.42
N ALA A 252 -13.13 -1.97 -8.54
CA ALA A 252 -13.07 -3.06 -7.57
C ALA A 252 -13.11 -4.45 -8.24
N GLU A 253 -13.84 -4.61 -9.34
CA GLU A 253 -13.87 -5.87 -10.08
C GLU A 253 -12.53 -6.14 -10.76
N ALA A 254 -11.93 -5.11 -11.37
CA ALA A 254 -10.61 -5.21 -11.98
C ALA A 254 -9.54 -5.54 -10.92
N GLU A 255 -9.54 -4.86 -9.78
CA GLU A 255 -8.63 -5.13 -8.66
C GLU A 255 -8.75 -6.58 -8.18
N SER A 256 -9.98 -7.12 -8.09
CA SER A 256 -10.25 -8.51 -7.73
C SER A 256 -9.67 -9.50 -8.75
N LEU A 257 -9.77 -9.21 -10.04
CA LEU A 257 -9.14 -10.02 -11.08
C LEU A 257 -7.61 -9.99 -10.98
N TRP A 258 -7.00 -8.82 -10.79
CA TRP A 258 -5.54 -8.70 -10.66
C TRP A 258 -5.01 -9.44 -9.45
N ALA A 259 -5.70 -9.37 -8.31
CA ALA A 259 -5.37 -10.15 -7.13
C ALA A 259 -5.46 -11.66 -7.39
N LEU A 260 -6.51 -12.13 -8.06
CA LEU A 260 -6.64 -13.54 -8.45
C LEU A 260 -5.47 -13.99 -9.34
N LEU A 261 -5.18 -13.22 -10.40
CA LEU A 261 -4.09 -13.54 -11.34
C LEU A 261 -2.72 -13.50 -10.64
N ALA A 262 -2.48 -12.52 -9.76
CA ALA A 262 -1.24 -12.41 -9.00
C ALA A 262 -1.00 -13.60 -8.06
N ARG A 263 -2.08 -14.23 -7.55
CA ARG A 263 -1.98 -15.43 -6.71
C ARG A 263 -1.81 -16.73 -7.51
N ARG A 264 -2.35 -16.79 -8.72
CA ARG A 264 -2.47 -18.02 -9.52
C ARG A 264 -1.41 -18.15 -10.62
N LEU A 265 -0.97 -17.06 -11.22
CA LEU A 265 -0.01 -17.11 -12.32
C LEU A 265 1.42 -17.36 -11.80
N PRO A 266 2.19 -18.25 -12.46
CA PRO A 266 3.61 -18.38 -12.19
C PRO A 266 4.42 -17.24 -12.85
N PRO A 267 5.69 -17.03 -12.46
CA PRO A 267 6.62 -16.24 -13.25
C PRO A 267 6.78 -16.81 -14.67
N PRO A 268 7.00 -15.96 -15.70
CA PRO A 268 7.07 -14.49 -15.63
C PRO A 268 5.68 -13.80 -15.64
N TRP A 269 4.61 -14.49 -16.02
CA TRP A 269 3.27 -13.87 -16.24
C TRP A 269 2.67 -13.19 -15.01
N ARG A 270 3.06 -13.64 -13.81
CA ARG A 270 2.63 -13.04 -12.53
C ARG A 270 2.94 -11.55 -12.41
N VAL A 271 4.05 -11.09 -13.00
CA VAL A 271 4.56 -9.72 -12.80
C VAL A 271 3.56 -8.69 -13.30
N GLU A 272 2.97 -8.90 -14.47
CA GLU A 272 2.05 -7.92 -15.06
C GLU A 272 0.76 -7.77 -14.26
N ALA A 273 0.25 -8.87 -13.67
CA ALA A 273 -0.88 -8.82 -12.76
C ALA A 273 -0.55 -8.03 -11.47
N LEU A 274 0.65 -8.22 -10.91
CA LEU A 274 1.11 -7.47 -9.75
C LEU A 274 1.25 -5.97 -10.04
N VAL A 275 1.72 -5.60 -11.25
CA VAL A 275 1.82 -4.21 -11.68
C VAL A 275 0.45 -3.55 -11.79
N LEU A 276 -0.52 -4.21 -12.43
CA LEU A 276 -1.90 -3.71 -12.54
C LEU A 276 -2.57 -3.57 -11.17
N LEU A 277 -2.35 -4.54 -10.27
CA LEU A 277 -2.84 -4.47 -8.90
C LEU A 277 -2.21 -3.31 -8.13
N ALA A 278 -0.90 -3.12 -8.24
CA ALA A 278 -0.18 -2.01 -7.60
C ALA A 278 -0.68 -0.65 -8.11
N PHE A 279 -0.91 -0.51 -9.41
CA PHE A 279 -1.48 0.71 -9.98
C PHE A 279 -2.93 0.95 -9.52
N SER A 280 -3.74 -0.11 -9.40
CA SER A 280 -5.11 -0.01 -8.88
C SER A 280 -5.10 0.49 -7.43
N ALA A 281 -4.21 -0.06 -6.59
CA ALA A 281 -4.04 0.40 -5.21
C ALA A 281 -3.55 1.86 -5.14
N TYR A 282 -2.61 2.25 -6.02
CA TYR A 282 -2.11 3.63 -6.11
C TYR A 282 -3.22 4.62 -6.52
N ALA A 283 -4.01 4.27 -7.52
CA ALA A 283 -5.10 5.14 -8.01
C ALA A 283 -6.21 5.32 -6.97
N ARG A 284 -6.47 4.29 -6.15
CA ARG A 284 -7.44 4.33 -5.05
C ARG A 284 -6.93 5.11 -3.82
N GLY A 285 -5.62 5.17 -3.62
CA GLY A 285 -4.98 5.70 -2.40
C GLY A 285 -4.86 4.64 -1.31
#